data_AF-A0A177AD20-F1
#
_entry.id   AF-A0A177AD20-F1
#
_cell.length_a   1.000
_cell.length_b   1.000
_cell.length_c   1.000
_cell.angle_alpha   90.00
_cell.angle_beta   90.00
_cell.angle_gamma   90.00
#
_symmetry.space_group_name_H-M   'P 1'
#
loop_
_entity.id
_entity.type
_entity.pdbx_description
1 polymer ?
#
loop_
_entity_poly.entity_id
_entity_poly.type
_entity_poly.pdbx_seq_one_letter_code
_entity_poly.pdbx_strand_id
1 'polypeptide(L)'
;MAPKEKLSSKKDRKGDAYWFEAAPLVTRILSANSITKGLWNGFGSFTDTPNEFWESDSWLCSLRTTSGVQVTFADGSPIICSDFVQYKSAERGSIRIGRVYGIGFDKRSAPIEKNGIIIKIQKVYSAMELPPKAQDIRSQLSIPLSQSEKLISEDEFEFVPVHCLIQRLEYTMDYKFENGIPGQADHLFEPESQVRRILNLANDEIRPAAQSHPHVAELELKAYGRKWILEALKQGFISLPFIEFIDGFGIWRNMYRSLTGVYISLAGQALRVRMHRENVIVLTTTPHGSRLDDILASMIDLPELERGMTLDINGKEKLAFPLGYAGDMPQKNDNAGILRQNADMGCRSCLASKDGHGELSFDFIELGRYHHHQVQLREHGDKLSATKRKAWFQEWSMRDTKPALFKISPALDIVLSRPADVCHSEFAGMGKQSQLLLITAILSKSRLQRYFQEFICFPSPAGWGKRQSPLHHLKSWSLNEAGMALMLTPLILRCMPLEKEDIDWRFYKAVQQEFKEDLRKHQLNPEQLIIRAFSAMAMSNALTCSWEMRPGQHSDTEKTIFNGRDMYGRLCNAACLHCE
;
A
#
# COMPACT_ATOMS: atom_id res chain seq x y z
N MET A 1 45.80 -10.72 -22.92
CA MET A 1 46.49 -9.76 -22.03
C MET A 1 46.11 -8.37 -22.49
N ALA A 2 45.35 -7.65 -21.66
CA ALA A 2 45.07 -6.23 -21.79
C ALA A 2 45.46 -5.59 -20.45
N PRO A 3 45.97 -4.34 -20.42
CA PRO A 3 46.58 -3.80 -19.21
C PRO A 3 45.51 -3.61 -18.12
N LYS A 4 45.79 -4.17 -16.92
CA LYS A 4 45.10 -3.78 -15.69
C LYS A 4 45.53 -2.35 -15.36
N GLU A 5 44.71 -1.36 -15.72
CA GLU A 5 44.75 -0.08 -15.01
C GLU A 5 44.32 -0.33 -13.56
N LYS A 6 45.31 -0.35 -12.65
CA LYS A 6 45.07 -0.14 -11.23
C LYS A 6 44.56 1.28 -11.05
N LEU A 7 43.24 1.46 -10.97
CA LEU A 7 42.65 2.69 -10.45
C LEU A 7 43.06 2.86 -8.98
N SER A 8 43.98 3.79 -8.76
CA SER A 8 44.40 4.26 -7.45
C SER A 8 43.25 4.90 -6.69
N SER A 9 43.25 4.69 -5.37
CA SER A 9 42.60 5.46 -4.29
C SER A 9 41.42 6.38 -4.64
N LYS A 10 40.28 6.08 -3.98
CA LYS A 10 39.10 6.94 -3.75
C LYS A 10 39.46 8.43 -3.63
N LYS A 11 39.43 9.14 -4.75
CA LYS A 11 38.94 10.52 -4.77
C LYS A 11 37.45 10.40 -5.01
N ASP A 12 36.64 11.03 -4.15
CA ASP A 12 35.23 11.29 -4.41
C ASP A 12 35.12 11.97 -5.79
N ARG A 13 34.87 11.18 -6.84
CA ARG A 13 34.46 11.72 -8.13
C ARG A 13 33.05 12.25 -7.89
N LYS A 14 32.96 13.53 -7.53
CA LYS A 14 31.72 14.30 -7.63
C LYS A 14 31.31 14.27 -9.10
N GLY A 15 30.34 13.43 -9.43
CA GLY A 15 29.68 13.48 -10.73
C GLY A 15 28.60 14.55 -10.68
N ASP A 16 28.39 15.24 -11.80
CA ASP A 16 27.26 16.14 -11.93
C ASP A 16 25.97 15.32 -12.00
N ALA A 17 25.00 15.66 -11.16
CA ALA A 17 23.63 15.18 -11.26
C ALA A 17 22.76 16.32 -11.77
N TYR A 18 21.80 15.98 -12.62
CA TYR A 18 20.84 16.94 -13.17
C TYR A 18 19.46 16.60 -12.65
N TRP A 19 18.75 17.61 -12.16
CA TRP A 19 17.36 17.50 -11.74
C TRP A 19 16.61 18.77 -12.13
N PHE A 20 15.30 18.65 -12.26
CA PHE A 20 14.45 19.84 -12.29
C PHE A 20 14.29 20.34 -10.86
N GLU A 21 14.52 21.63 -10.64
CA GLU A 21 14.09 22.30 -9.41
C GLU A 21 12.58 22.10 -9.28
N ALA A 22 12.17 21.55 -8.14
CA ALA A 22 10.82 21.03 -7.99
C ALA A 22 9.82 22.18 -7.88
N ALA A 23 10.17 23.28 -7.21
CA ALA A 23 9.30 24.43 -7.05
C ALA A 23 9.01 25.17 -8.37
N PRO A 24 10.00 25.49 -9.23
CA PRO A 24 9.75 26.03 -10.58
C PRO A 24 8.96 25.08 -11.48
N LEU A 25 9.23 23.76 -11.41
CA LEU A 25 8.47 22.76 -12.16
C LEU A 25 6.99 22.77 -11.76
N VAL A 26 6.70 22.66 -10.47
CA VAL A 26 5.35 22.77 -9.91
C VAL A 26 4.70 24.09 -10.29
N THR A 27 5.45 25.19 -10.24
CA THR A 27 4.95 26.52 -10.63
C THR A 27 4.48 26.54 -12.08
N ARG A 28 5.26 25.97 -13.00
CA ARG A 28 4.87 25.88 -14.43
C ARG A 28 3.65 25.00 -14.62
N ILE A 29 3.58 23.86 -13.93
CA ILE A 29 2.42 22.95 -13.97
C ILE A 29 1.16 23.69 -13.51
N LEU A 30 1.23 24.39 -12.38
CA LEU A 30 0.10 25.12 -11.80
C LEU A 30 -0.25 26.42 -12.55
N SER A 31 0.67 26.94 -13.37
CA SER A 31 0.40 28.07 -14.26
C SER A 31 -0.29 27.63 -15.55
N ALA A 32 -0.24 26.34 -15.90
CA ALA A 32 -0.84 25.81 -17.12
C ALA A 32 -2.34 25.54 -16.94
N ASN A 33 -3.18 26.42 -17.48
CA ASN A 33 -4.66 26.30 -17.43
C ASN A 33 -5.19 24.96 -17.98
N SER A 34 -4.50 24.36 -18.96
CA SER A 34 -4.87 23.06 -19.52
C SER A 34 -4.77 21.93 -18.48
N ILE A 35 -3.85 22.05 -17.52
CA ILE A 35 -3.66 21.07 -16.46
C ILE A 35 -4.57 21.41 -15.27
N THR A 36 -4.54 22.65 -14.80
CA THR A 36 -5.21 23.05 -13.56
C THR A 36 -6.73 22.98 -13.61
N LYS A 37 -7.34 23.19 -14.78
CA LYS A 37 -8.80 23.07 -14.96
C LYS A 37 -9.31 21.66 -14.67
N GLY A 38 -8.47 20.64 -14.84
CA GLY A 38 -8.80 19.24 -14.60
C GLY A 38 -8.44 18.72 -13.21
N LEU A 39 -7.92 19.58 -12.31
CA LEU A 39 -7.53 19.17 -10.97
C LEU A 39 -8.70 19.26 -10.00
N TRP A 40 -8.90 18.19 -9.22
CA TRP A 40 -9.75 18.20 -8.05
C TRP A 40 -9.17 19.11 -6.96
N ASN A 41 -10.01 19.94 -6.36
CA ASN A 41 -9.65 20.83 -5.26
C ASN A 41 -10.72 20.74 -4.17
N GLY A 42 -10.30 20.86 -2.90
CA GLY A 42 -11.21 20.85 -1.77
C GLY A 42 -11.40 19.48 -1.13
N PHE A 43 -12.49 19.38 -0.34
CA PHE A 43 -12.88 18.13 0.29
C PHE A 43 -13.03 16.98 -0.71
N GLY A 44 -12.69 15.78 -0.24
CA GLY A 44 -12.95 14.55 -0.97
C GLY A 44 -14.43 14.18 -0.99
N SER A 45 -14.75 13.01 -1.55
CA SER A 45 -16.10 12.46 -1.54
C SER A 45 -16.12 11.09 -0.89
N PHE A 46 -17.07 10.86 0.01
CA PHE A 46 -17.40 9.52 0.46
C PHE A 46 -18.26 8.84 -0.60
N THR A 47 -17.80 7.70 -1.10
CA THR A 47 -18.51 6.87 -2.07
C THR A 47 -18.49 5.41 -1.62
N ASP A 48 -19.41 4.59 -2.14
CA ASP A 48 -19.46 3.17 -1.78
C ASP A 48 -18.35 2.35 -2.46
N THR A 49 -17.86 2.83 -3.60
CA THR A 49 -16.82 2.18 -4.42
C THR A 49 -15.84 3.25 -4.91
N PRO A 50 -14.80 3.60 -4.13
CA PRO A 50 -13.85 4.65 -4.48
C PRO A 50 -12.96 4.21 -5.66
N ASN A 51 -12.81 5.08 -6.65
CA ASN A 51 -11.91 4.87 -7.80
C ASN A 51 -10.89 6.02 -7.95
N GLU A 52 -11.18 7.17 -7.36
CA GLU A 52 -10.32 8.36 -7.46
C GLU A 52 -9.61 8.67 -6.15
N PHE A 53 -8.46 9.36 -6.23
CA PHE A 53 -7.68 9.64 -5.02
C PHE A 53 -8.47 10.51 -4.03
N TRP A 54 -9.29 11.45 -4.49
CA TRP A 54 -10.16 12.27 -3.64
C TRP A 54 -11.33 11.49 -3.02
N GLU A 55 -11.46 10.20 -3.30
CA GLU A 55 -12.42 9.29 -2.66
C GLU A 55 -11.73 8.35 -1.67
N SER A 56 -10.39 8.38 -1.62
CA SER A 56 -9.60 7.54 -0.72
C SER A 56 -9.41 8.18 0.65
N ASP A 57 -9.23 7.33 1.68
CA ASP A 57 -8.97 7.80 3.04
C ASP A 57 -7.68 8.65 3.11
N SER A 58 -6.66 8.40 2.28
CA SER A 58 -5.43 9.23 2.28
C SER A 58 -5.71 10.70 1.90
N TRP A 59 -6.73 10.95 1.09
CA TRP A 59 -7.18 12.31 0.77
C TRP A 59 -8.15 12.85 1.81
N LEU A 60 -9.15 12.07 2.21
CA LEU A 60 -10.20 12.49 3.14
C LEU A 60 -9.68 12.79 4.55
N CYS A 61 -8.56 12.16 4.93
CA CYS A 61 -7.93 12.28 6.25
C CYS A 61 -6.78 13.31 6.29
N SER A 62 -6.39 13.92 5.17
CA SER A 62 -5.32 14.92 5.13
C SER A 62 -5.88 16.33 5.33
N LEU A 63 -5.16 17.15 6.11
CA LEU A 63 -5.49 18.55 6.31
C LEU A 63 -5.05 19.39 5.12
N ARG A 64 -4.01 18.96 4.41
CA ARG A 64 -3.42 19.67 3.27
C ARG A 64 -4.14 19.42 1.95
N THR A 65 -4.93 18.36 1.80
CA THR A 65 -5.71 18.11 0.55
C THR A 65 -6.98 18.95 0.46
N THR A 66 -7.45 19.50 1.58
CA THR A 66 -8.69 20.30 1.70
C THR A 66 -8.66 21.61 0.92
N SER A 67 -7.50 22.05 0.41
CA SER A 67 -7.35 23.35 -0.26
C SER A 67 -7.89 24.51 0.58
N GLY A 68 -7.61 24.50 1.89
CA GLY A 68 -8.07 25.52 2.83
C GLY A 68 -9.57 25.54 3.09
N VAL A 69 -10.36 24.61 2.52
CA VAL A 69 -11.78 24.50 2.81
C VAL A 69 -11.94 23.92 4.22
N GLN A 70 -12.78 24.58 5.04
CA GLN A 70 -12.97 24.24 6.44
C GLN A 70 -14.45 24.01 6.76
N VAL A 71 -14.65 23.25 7.83
CA VAL A 71 -15.91 23.19 8.58
C VAL A 71 -15.61 23.57 10.03
N THR A 72 -16.58 24.13 10.73
CA THR A 72 -16.40 24.67 12.08
C THR A 72 -17.39 24.08 13.06
N PHE A 73 -17.00 24.04 14.32
CA PHE A 73 -17.93 23.88 15.44
C PHE A 73 -18.87 25.08 15.53
N ALA A 74 -19.88 24.99 16.40
CA ALA A 74 -20.84 26.07 16.63
C ALA A 74 -20.19 27.34 17.21
N ASP A 75 -19.06 27.22 17.90
CA ASP A 75 -18.27 28.34 18.42
C ASP A 75 -17.37 29.00 17.36
N GLY A 76 -17.39 28.50 16.12
CA GLY A 76 -16.58 28.98 15.00
C GLY A 76 -15.15 28.42 14.96
N SER A 77 -14.76 27.57 15.92
CA SER A 77 -13.46 26.90 15.87
C SER A 77 -13.41 25.85 14.76
N PRO A 78 -12.27 25.67 14.05
CA PRO A 78 -12.17 24.73 12.95
C PRO A 78 -12.20 23.28 13.45
N ILE A 79 -12.97 22.44 12.76
CA ILE A 79 -12.93 20.99 12.91
C ILE A 79 -11.85 20.46 11.97
N ILE A 80 -10.87 19.72 12.51
CA ILE A 80 -9.81 19.12 11.71
C ILE A 80 -9.72 17.61 11.98
N CYS A 81 -9.25 16.86 10.99
CA CYS A 81 -9.03 15.43 11.15
C CYS A 81 -7.96 15.13 12.21
N SER A 82 -8.01 13.93 12.78
CA SER A 82 -7.27 13.47 13.96
C SER A 82 -7.70 14.06 15.32
N ASP A 83 -8.56 15.08 15.37
CA ASP A 83 -9.07 15.56 16.66
C ASP A 83 -10.02 14.56 17.32
N PHE A 84 -9.87 14.38 18.63
CA PHE A 84 -10.89 13.74 19.43
C PHE A 84 -12.01 14.74 19.73
N VAL A 85 -13.25 14.27 19.65
CA VAL A 85 -14.44 15.12 19.76
C VAL A 85 -15.54 14.43 20.55
N GLN A 86 -16.38 15.24 21.19
CA GLN A 86 -17.71 14.82 21.61
C GLN A 86 -18.69 15.05 20.48
N TYR A 87 -19.58 14.09 20.24
CA TYR A 87 -20.58 14.18 19.19
C TYR A 87 -21.89 13.50 19.58
N LYS A 88 -22.97 13.91 18.95
CA LYS A 88 -24.28 13.26 19.04
C LYS A 88 -24.30 12.07 18.08
N SER A 89 -24.33 10.86 18.61
CA SER A 89 -24.38 9.63 17.81
C SER A 89 -25.80 9.37 17.28
N ALA A 90 -25.89 8.89 16.05
CA ALA A 90 -27.11 8.36 15.46
C ALA A 90 -27.60 7.09 16.20
N GLU A 91 -26.68 6.32 16.79
CA GLU A 91 -27.01 5.18 17.63
C GLU A 91 -27.47 5.66 19.01
N ARG A 92 -28.80 5.79 19.16
CA ARG A 92 -29.53 6.15 20.40
C ARG A 92 -29.47 7.63 20.82
N GLY A 93 -29.00 8.53 19.96
CA GLY A 93 -28.96 9.98 20.28
C GLY A 93 -28.05 10.33 21.45
N SER A 94 -27.19 9.41 21.89
CA SER A 94 -26.30 9.61 23.03
C SER A 94 -25.09 10.44 22.65
N ILE A 95 -24.55 11.15 23.62
CA ILE A 95 -23.28 11.86 23.47
C ILE A 95 -22.16 10.82 23.59
N ARG A 96 -21.29 10.74 22.57
CA ARG A 96 -20.15 9.82 22.53
C ARG A 96 -18.85 10.56 22.27
N ILE A 97 -17.74 9.87 22.52
CA ILE A 97 -16.40 10.30 22.14
C ILE A 97 -16.00 9.58 20.85
N GLY A 98 -15.33 10.28 19.95
CA GLY A 98 -14.77 9.71 18.73
C GLY A 98 -13.59 10.52 18.23
N ARG A 99 -12.90 10.04 17.20
CA ARG A 99 -11.85 10.78 16.50
C ARG A 99 -12.36 11.16 15.10
N VAL A 100 -12.21 12.43 14.73
CA VAL A 100 -12.50 12.90 13.36
C VAL A 100 -11.55 12.19 12.42
N TYR A 101 -12.07 11.25 11.63
CA TYR A 101 -11.28 10.46 10.70
C TYR A 101 -11.22 11.14 9.33
N GLY A 102 -12.37 11.48 8.76
CA GLY A 102 -12.41 12.14 7.45
C GLY A 102 -13.53 13.15 7.34
N ILE A 103 -13.35 14.12 6.43
CA ILE A 103 -14.34 15.16 6.12
C ILE A 103 -14.53 15.18 4.61
N GLY A 104 -15.77 15.09 4.14
CA GLY A 104 -16.05 14.91 2.73
C GLY A 104 -17.50 15.10 2.34
N PHE A 105 -17.73 15.21 1.03
CA PHE A 105 -19.08 15.22 0.46
C PHE A 105 -19.72 13.84 0.54
N ASP A 106 -20.98 13.79 0.96
CA ASP A 106 -21.75 12.55 0.98
C ASP A 106 -22.32 12.21 -0.40
N LYS A 107 -21.62 11.32 -1.11
CA LYS A 107 -22.01 10.77 -2.42
C LYS A 107 -22.28 9.27 -2.37
N ARG A 108 -22.49 8.73 -1.17
CA ARG A 108 -22.87 7.33 -0.97
C ARG A 108 -24.28 7.10 -1.52
N SER A 109 -24.61 5.85 -1.82
CA SER A 109 -25.93 5.44 -2.32
C SER A 109 -27.06 5.71 -1.33
N ALA A 110 -26.78 5.66 -0.02
CA ALA A 110 -27.69 6.01 1.06
C ALA A 110 -27.14 7.20 1.87
N PRO A 111 -27.24 8.44 1.34
CA PRO A 111 -26.64 9.60 1.98
C PRO A 111 -27.45 10.08 3.19
N ILE A 112 -26.75 10.57 4.21
CA ILE A 112 -27.32 11.29 5.35
C ILE A 112 -27.71 12.71 4.91
N GLU A 113 -26.80 13.39 4.21
CA GLU A 113 -27.04 14.70 3.62
C GLU A 113 -26.62 14.66 2.15
N LYS A 114 -27.56 14.49 1.22
CA LYS A 114 -27.24 14.33 -0.22
C LYS A 114 -26.40 15.51 -0.75
N ASN A 115 -25.17 15.23 -1.18
CA ASN A 115 -24.15 16.23 -1.59
C ASN A 115 -23.76 17.23 -0.49
N GLY A 116 -24.19 17.03 0.75
CA GLY A 116 -23.76 17.79 1.92
C GLY A 116 -22.39 17.32 2.42
N ILE A 117 -21.79 18.12 3.31
CA ILE A 117 -20.52 17.76 3.96
C ILE A 117 -20.86 16.99 5.23
N ILE A 118 -20.25 15.82 5.38
CA ILE A 118 -20.40 14.98 6.57
C ILE A 118 -19.03 14.65 7.17
N ILE A 119 -19.04 14.17 8.40
CA ILE A 119 -17.86 13.75 9.14
C ILE A 119 -17.89 12.23 9.30
N LYS A 120 -16.81 11.55 8.89
CA LYS A 120 -16.53 10.15 9.25
C LYS A 120 -15.80 10.16 10.60
N ILE A 121 -16.45 9.63 11.63
CA ILE A 121 -15.95 9.54 13.00
C ILE A 121 -15.49 8.11 13.26
N GLN A 122 -14.23 7.96 13.67
CA GLN A 122 -13.71 6.70 14.20
C GLN A 122 -14.20 6.53 15.64
N LYS A 123 -14.88 5.43 15.95
CA LYS A 123 -15.51 5.23 17.26
C LYS A 123 -14.46 5.05 18.36
N VAL A 124 -14.75 5.59 19.55
CA VAL A 124 -13.97 5.37 20.77
C VAL A 124 -14.89 4.75 21.81
N TYR A 125 -14.44 3.66 22.42
CA TYR A 125 -15.16 2.91 23.44
C TYR A 125 -14.52 3.13 24.80
N SER A 126 -15.34 3.34 25.83
CA SER A 126 -14.87 3.15 27.20
C SER A 126 -14.79 1.66 27.52
N ALA A 127 -13.94 1.28 28.48
CA ALA A 127 -13.83 -0.13 28.90
C ALA A 127 -15.17 -0.75 29.33
N MET A 128 -16.11 0.07 29.83
CA MET A 128 -17.43 -0.38 30.30
C MET A 128 -18.49 -0.48 29.20
N GLU A 129 -18.26 0.18 28.05
CA GLU A 129 -19.22 0.24 26.94
C GLU A 129 -18.76 -0.61 25.74
N LEU A 130 -17.83 -1.54 25.97
CA LEU A 130 -17.38 -2.47 24.95
C LEU A 130 -18.54 -3.32 24.43
N PRO A 131 -18.64 -3.51 23.10
CA PRO A 131 -19.65 -4.38 22.52
C PRO A 131 -19.49 -5.81 23.05
N PRO A 132 -20.56 -6.64 23.07
CA PRO A 132 -20.51 -7.98 23.66
C PRO A 132 -19.33 -8.84 23.17
N LYS A 133 -19.05 -8.83 21.86
CA LYS A 133 -17.89 -9.53 21.27
C LYS A 133 -16.55 -9.14 21.92
N ALA A 134 -16.38 -7.87 22.27
CA ALA A 134 -15.15 -7.37 22.85
C ALA A 134 -15.02 -7.60 24.37
N GLN A 135 -16.11 -8.01 25.04
CA GLN A 135 -16.06 -8.33 26.47
C GLN A 135 -15.30 -9.63 26.74
N ASP A 136 -15.43 -10.62 25.84
CA ASP A 136 -14.70 -11.88 25.94
C ASP A 136 -13.20 -11.66 25.76
N ILE A 137 -12.80 -10.88 24.75
CA ILE A 137 -11.40 -10.49 24.48
C ILE A 137 -10.81 -9.76 25.69
N ARG A 138 -11.58 -8.84 26.28
CA ARG A 138 -11.16 -8.07 27.46
C ARG A 138 -10.72 -8.99 28.62
N SER A 139 -11.35 -10.13 28.80
CA SER A 139 -11.04 -11.05 29.89
C SER A 139 -9.70 -11.79 29.71
N GLN A 140 -9.17 -11.83 28.48
CA GLN A 140 -7.96 -12.57 28.11
C GLN A 140 -6.69 -11.69 28.07
N LEU A 141 -6.84 -10.38 28.29
CA LEU A 141 -5.73 -9.43 28.27
C LEU A 141 -4.75 -9.68 29.42
N SER A 142 -3.46 -9.77 29.08
CA SER A 142 -2.34 -9.87 30.04
C SER A 142 -2.34 -8.71 31.05
N ILE A 143 -2.54 -7.50 30.56
CA ILE A 143 -2.70 -6.28 31.35
C ILE A 143 -4.17 -5.84 31.26
N PRO A 144 -4.93 -5.89 32.36
CA PRO A 144 -6.34 -5.51 32.37
C PRO A 144 -6.57 -4.05 31.98
N LEU A 145 -7.69 -3.79 31.30
CA LEU A 145 -8.16 -2.43 31.02
C LEU A 145 -8.58 -1.73 32.31
N SER A 146 -8.08 -0.52 32.53
CA SER A 146 -8.59 0.33 33.62
C SER A 146 -10.01 0.81 33.30
N GLN A 147 -10.76 1.25 34.33
CA GLN A 147 -12.12 1.75 34.11
C GLN A 147 -12.16 3.06 33.30
N SER A 148 -11.14 3.90 33.42
CA SER A 148 -11.04 5.18 32.70
C SER A 148 -10.41 5.07 31.31
N GLU A 149 -9.76 3.93 31.02
CA GLU A 149 -9.12 3.66 29.74
C GLU A 149 -10.13 3.61 28.59
N LYS A 150 -9.73 4.18 27.47
CA LYS A 150 -10.49 4.24 26.23
C LYS A 150 -9.76 3.49 25.14
N LEU A 151 -10.54 2.88 24.26
CA LEU A 151 -10.05 2.13 23.11
C LEU A 151 -10.58 2.79 21.85
N ILE A 152 -9.70 3.09 20.90
CA ILE A 152 -10.12 3.56 19.58
C ILE A 152 -10.34 2.37 18.67
N SER A 153 -11.46 2.32 17.96
CA SER A 153 -11.72 1.22 17.02
C SER A 153 -10.97 1.40 15.72
N GLU A 154 -10.42 0.32 15.18
CA GLU A 154 -9.71 0.31 13.90
C GLU A 154 -10.65 0.23 12.69
N ASP A 155 -11.83 -0.37 12.88
CA ASP A 155 -12.73 -0.82 11.81
C ASP A 155 -14.16 -0.28 11.93
N GLU A 156 -14.56 0.27 13.08
CA GLU A 156 -15.87 0.89 13.26
C GLU A 156 -15.84 2.41 13.05
N PHE A 157 -16.68 2.85 12.11
CA PHE A 157 -16.88 4.26 11.80
C PHE A 157 -18.36 4.63 11.88
N GLU A 158 -18.62 5.87 12.28
CA GLU A 158 -19.93 6.48 12.22
C GLU A 158 -19.89 7.72 11.32
N PHE A 159 -20.90 7.90 10.48
CA PHE A 159 -21.04 9.12 9.69
C PHE A 159 -22.06 10.03 10.34
N VAL A 160 -21.70 11.29 10.55
CA VAL A 160 -22.59 12.29 11.18
C VAL A 160 -22.56 13.61 10.42
N PRO A 161 -23.67 14.38 10.44
CA PRO A 161 -23.65 15.77 10.02
C PRO A 161 -22.66 16.62 10.83
N VAL A 162 -22.14 17.69 10.23
CA VAL A 162 -21.20 18.62 10.90
C VAL A 162 -21.79 19.16 12.21
N HIS A 163 -23.08 19.50 12.22
CA HIS A 163 -23.77 20.08 13.39
C HIS A 163 -23.96 19.10 14.57
N CYS A 164 -23.64 17.82 14.40
CA CYS A 164 -23.64 16.85 15.49
C CYS A 164 -22.36 16.90 16.33
N LEU A 165 -21.29 17.56 15.87
CA LEU A 165 -20.08 17.75 16.68
C LEU A 165 -20.31 18.83 17.75
N ILE A 166 -19.94 18.52 18.99
CA ILE A 166 -20.20 19.36 20.16
C ILE A 166 -18.96 20.18 20.51
N GLN A 167 -17.85 19.49 20.80
CA GLN A 167 -16.59 20.13 21.19
C GLN A 167 -15.40 19.21 20.94
N ARG A 168 -14.21 19.82 20.79
CA ARG A 168 -12.92 19.13 20.77
C ARG A 168 -12.53 18.69 22.19
N LEU A 169 -11.88 17.53 22.28
CA LEU A 169 -11.29 16.99 23.50
C LEU A 169 -9.77 16.91 23.38
N GLU A 170 -9.07 17.16 24.47
CA GLU A 170 -7.60 17.03 24.55
C GLU A 170 -7.20 15.58 24.85
N TYR A 171 -7.33 14.73 23.84
CA TYR A 171 -6.79 13.36 23.87
C TYR A 171 -5.58 13.22 22.96
N THR A 172 -4.66 12.34 23.36
CA THR A 172 -3.49 11.95 22.57
C THR A 172 -3.38 10.43 22.45
N MET A 173 -2.67 9.96 21.43
CA MET A 173 -2.36 8.55 21.27
C MET A 173 -1.03 8.22 21.97
N ASP A 174 -1.01 7.16 22.75
CA ASP A 174 0.20 6.60 23.35
C ASP A 174 0.65 5.36 22.57
N TYR A 175 1.78 5.50 21.88
CA TYR A 175 2.39 4.45 21.08
C TYR A 175 3.53 3.72 21.78
N LYS A 176 3.80 4.01 23.06
CA LYS A 176 4.91 3.37 23.81
C LYS A 176 4.44 2.13 24.57
N PHE A 177 3.16 2.05 24.87
CA PHE A 177 2.57 0.88 25.53
C PHE A 177 2.85 -0.42 24.77
N GLU A 178 3.41 -1.40 25.47
CA GLU A 178 3.72 -2.76 24.97
C GLU A 178 4.38 -2.81 23.58
N ASN A 179 5.21 -1.82 23.25
CA ASN A 179 5.85 -1.73 21.93
C ASN A 179 7.08 -2.62 21.75
N GLY A 180 7.43 -3.46 22.74
CA GLY A 180 8.57 -4.36 22.70
C GLY A 180 9.95 -3.70 22.78
N ILE A 181 10.05 -2.37 22.94
CA ILE A 181 11.34 -1.67 22.98
C ILE A 181 11.94 -1.70 24.39
N PRO A 182 13.19 -2.18 24.57
CA PRO A 182 13.81 -2.21 25.89
C PRO A 182 13.86 -0.85 26.58
N GLY A 183 13.40 -0.81 27.83
CA GLY A 183 13.39 0.39 28.67
C GLY A 183 12.23 1.37 28.41
N GLN A 184 11.23 1.01 27.60
CA GLN A 184 10.02 1.83 27.38
C GLN A 184 8.77 1.32 28.10
N ALA A 185 8.86 0.18 28.79
CA ALA A 185 7.72 -0.43 29.49
C ALA A 185 7.16 0.46 30.62
N ASP A 186 8.02 1.15 31.38
CA ASP A 186 7.64 1.93 32.57
C ASP A 186 7.48 3.43 32.28
N HIS A 187 6.67 3.78 31.28
CA HIS A 187 6.35 5.19 31.01
C HIS A 187 5.01 5.59 31.65
N LEU A 188 4.88 6.88 31.98
CA LEU A 188 3.66 7.44 32.57
C LEU A 188 2.50 7.37 31.55
N PHE A 189 1.36 6.86 32.01
CA PHE A 189 0.12 6.79 31.24
C PHE A 189 -1.02 7.52 31.98
N GLU A 190 -1.72 8.39 31.26
CA GLU A 190 -2.85 9.19 31.76
C GLU A 190 -4.16 8.78 31.06
N PRO A 191 -4.96 7.84 31.61
CA PRO A 191 -6.16 7.32 30.93
C PRO A 191 -7.27 8.36 30.70
N GLU A 192 -7.24 9.48 31.41
CA GLU A 192 -8.16 10.60 31.22
C GLU A 192 -7.86 11.43 29.96
N SER A 193 -6.64 11.36 29.43
CA SER A 193 -6.14 12.19 28.32
C SER A 193 -5.42 11.38 27.22
N GLN A 194 -5.25 10.07 27.39
CA GLN A 194 -4.49 9.21 26.47
C GLN A 194 -5.24 7.94 26.07
N VAL A 195 -5.02 7.52 24.83
CA VAL A 195 -5.48 6.24 24.27
C VAL A 195 -4.26 5.43 23.87
N ARG A 196 -4.06 4.27 24.49
CA ARG A 196 -2.88 3.41 24.27
C ARG A 196 -3.17 2.07 23.61
N ARG A 197 -4.45 1.78 23.34
CA ARG A 197 -4.92 0.54 22.71
C ARG A 197 -5.94 0.80 21.61
N ILE A 198 -5.96 -0.11 20.66
CA ILE A 198 -6.95 -0.16 19.57
C ILE A 198 -7.81 -1.41 19.71
N LEU A 199 -9.03 -1.32 19.22
CA LEU A 199 -10.00 -2.41 19.15
C LEU A 199 -10.28 -2.75 17.69
N ASN A 200 -10.10 -4.00 17.30
CA ASN A 200 -10.44 -4.51 15.98
C ASN A 200 -11.53 -5.57 16.15
N LEU A 201 -12.77 -5.26 15.75
CA LEU A 201 -13.91 -6.16 15.92
C LEU A 201 -14.02 -7.19 14.78
N ALA A 202 -13.43 -6.91 13.62
CA ALA A 202 -13.39 -7.83 12.50
C ALA A 202 -12.53 -9.06 12.79
N ASN A 203 -11.45 -8.89 13.55
CA ASN A 203 -10.52 -9.96 13.94
C ASN A 203 -10.65 -10.36 15.42
N ASP A 204 -11.59 -9.76 16.16
CA ASP A 204 -11.78 -9.99 17.59
C ASP A 204 -10.49 -9.78 18.41
N GLU A 205 -9.84 -8.61 18.24
CA GLU A 205 -8.58 -8.26 18.91
C GLU A 205 -8.60 -6.92 19.65
N ILE A 206 -7.87 -6.86 20.78
CA ILE A 206 -7.48 -5.63 21.45
C ILE A 206 -5.96 -5.62 21.55
N ARG A 207 -5.32 -4.61 20.97
CA ARG A 207 -3.86 -4.57 20.83
C ARG A 207 -3.27 -3.18 21.11
N PRO A 208 -1.98 -3.07 21.41
CA PRO A 208 -1.34 -1.78 21.64
C PRO A 208 -1.46 -0.85 20.43
N ALA A 209 -1.61 0.45 20.67
CA ALA A 209 -1.71 1.43 19.59
C ALA A 209 -0.46 1.49 18.71
N ALA A 210 0.70 1.06 19.22
CA ALA A 210 1.94 0.89 18.45
C ALA A 210 1.78 -0.04 17.23
N GLN A 211 0.80 -0.96 17.29
CA GLN A 211 0.43 -1.87 16.21
C GLN A 211 -0.69 -1.32 15.31
N SER A 212 -0.88 0.00 15.26
CA SER A 212 -1.77 0.65 14.28
C SER A 212 -1.01 1.46 13.24
N HIS A 213 -1.69 1.72 12.13
CA HIS A 213 -1.26 2.75 11.20
C HIS A 213 -1.78 4.12 11.65
N PRO A 214 -0.91 5.15 11.72
CA PRO A 214 -1.30 6.48 12.16
C PRO A 214 -2.27 7.13 11.19
N HIS A 215 -3.07 8.02 11.75
CA HIS A 215 -3.92 8.88 10.96
C HIS A 215 -3.06 9.89 10.16
N VAL A 216 -3.39 10.15 8.88
CA VAL A 216 -2.60 11.07 8.03
C VAL A 216 -2.46 12.46 8.67
N ALA A 217 -3.58 13.09 9.07
CA ALA A 217 -3.55 14.35 9.80
C ALA A 217 -2.73 14.32 11.09
N GLU A 218 -2.63 13.18 11.79
CA GLU A 218 -1.81 13.06 12.99
C GLU A 218 -0.32 13.23 12.67
N LEU A 219 0.14 12.60 11.59
CA LEU A 219 1.50 12.75 11.10
C LEU A 219 1.78 14.17 10.59
N GLU A 220 0.82 14.81 9.91
CA GLU A 220 0.93 16.21 9.50
C GLU A 220 1.02 17.16 10.70
N LEU A 221 0.18 16.97 11.71
CA LEU A 221 0.21 17.74 12.95
C LEU A 221 1.54 17.56 13.70
N LYS A 222 2.06 16.33 13.74
CA LYS A 222 3.36 16.02 14.35
C LYS A 222 4.53 16.64 13.58
N ALA A 223 4.45 16.67 12.25
CA ALA A 223 5.52 17.19 11.39
C ALA A 223 5.60 18.73 11.38
N TYR A 224 4.46 19.42 11.32
CA TYR A 224 4.44 20.88 11.08
C TYR A 224 3.87 21.70 12.23
N GLY A 225 3.19 21.05 13.18
CA GLY A 225 2.56 21.69 14.31
C GLY A 225 1.18 22.26 14.00
N ARG A 226 0.27 22.10 14.97
CA ARG A 226 -1.13 22.53 14.87
C ARG A 226 -1.28 24.01 14.50
N LYS A 227 -0.50 24.89 15.15
CA LYS A 227 -0.58 26.35 14.93
C LYS A 227 -0.38 26.70 13.45
N TRP A 228 0.67 26.16 12.84
CA TRP A 228 0.97 26.40 11.43
C TRP A 228 -0.16 25.91 10.52
N ILE A 229 -0.69 24.72 10.76
CA ILE A 229 -1.79 24.17 9.95
C ILE A 229 -3.05 25.06 10.05
N LEU A 230 -3.42 25.49 11.25
CA LEU A 230 -4.60 26.34 11.44
C LEU A 230 -4.45 27.71 10.76
N GLU A 231 -3.25 28.29 10.82
CA GLU A 231 -2.93 29.54 10.11
C GLU A 231 -3.03 29.35 8.58
N ALA A 232 -2.45 28.29 8.03
CA ALA A 232 -2.51 27.98 6.61
C ALA A 232 -3.95 27.75 6.13
N LEU A 233 -4.75 26.98 6.87
CA LEU A 233 -6.15 26.75 6.51
C LEU A 233 -6.97 28.05 6.58
N LYS A 234 -6.68 28.96 7.53
CA LYS A 234 -7.35 30.26 7.64
C LYS A 234 -6.99 31.20 6.48
N GLN A 235 -5.74 31.17 6.01
CA GLN A 235 -5.30 31.95 4.85
C GLN A 235 -5.93 31.44 3.56
N GLY A 236 -6.09 30.11 3.45
CA GLY A 236 -6.63 29.45 2.28
C GLY A 236 -5.57 29.25 1.19
N PHE A 237 -5.56 28.08 0.57
CA PHE A 237 -4.58 27.71 -0.46
C PHE A 237 -5.16 26.69 -1.42
N ILE A 238 -4.57 26.52 -2.60
CA ILE A 238 -4.94 25.44 -3.53
C ILE A 238 -3.95 24.28 -3.38
N SER A 239 -4.46 23.06 -3.17
CA SER A 239 -3.61 21.88 -2.99
C SER A 239 -3.24 21.21 -4.32
N LEU A 240 -1.99 20.80 -4.46
CA LEU A 240 -1.47 19.94 -5.52
C LEU A 240 -0.82 18.70 -4.91
N PRO A 241 -1.62 17.73 -4.47
CA PRO A 241 -1.10 16.42 -4.08
C PRO A 241 -0.58 15.67 -5.32
N PHE A 242 0.53 14.95 -5.18
CA PHE A 242 1.08 14.08 -6.23
C PHE A 242 1.52 12.72 -5.70
N ILE A 243 1.64 11.74 -6.59
CA ILE A 243 2.29 10.45 -6.32
C ILE A 243 3.67 10.49 -6.95
N GLU A 244 4.68 10.15 -6.17
CA GLU A 244 6.05 10.04 -6.67
C GLU A 244 6.37 8.57 -6.98
N PHE A 245 6.78 8.28 -8.21
CA PHE A 245 7.22 6.96 -8.63
C PHE A 245 8.74 6.95 -8.71
N ILE A 246 9.37 6.07 -7.94
CA ILE A 246 10.83 5.89 -7.89
C ILE A 246 11.12 4.48 -8.34
N ASP A 247 11.86 4.32 -9.43
CA ASP A 247 12.15 2.99 -9.96
C ASP A 247 13.48 2.88 -10.69
N GLY A 248 14.13 1.73 -10.53
CA GLY A 248 15.38 1.39 -11.19
C GLY A 248 15.15 0.75 -12.55
N PHE A 249 15.75 1.29 -13.61
CA PHE A 249 15.63 0.72 -14.95
C PHE A 249 16.98 0.60 -15.65
N GLY A 250 17.13 -0.46 -16.45
CA GLY A 250 18.35 -0.74 -17.22
C GLY A 250 18.38 -0.01 -18.57
N ILE A 251 19.43 0.76 -18.85
CA ILE A 251 19.56 1.53 -20.11
C ILE A 251 19.61 0.58 -21.34
N TRP A 252 20.29 -0.56 -21.21
CA TRP A 252 20.54 -1.50 -22.32
C TRP A 252 19.78 -2.81 -22.15
N ARG A 253 18.55 -2.75 -21.62
CA ARG A 253 17.70 -3.92 -21.33
C ARG A 253 18.33 -4.93 -20.36
N ASN A 254 19.33 -4.49 -19.59
CA ASN A 254 19.93 -5.25 -18.50
C ASN A 254 20.21 -4.31 -17.32
N MET A 255 20.20 -4.88 -16.12
CA MET A 255 20.39 -4.11 -14.87
C MET A 255 21.86 -3.84 -14.55
N TYR A 256 22.82 -4.28 -15.36
CA TYR A 256 24.25 -3.98 -15.13
C TYR A 256 24.53 -2.48 -15.24
N ARG A 257 23.77 -1.77 -16.08
CA ARG A 257 23.80 -0.31 -16.19
C ARG A 257 22.42 0.25 -15.89
N SER A 258 22.04 0.18 -14.61
CA SER A 258 20.80 0.77 -14.12
C SER A 258 20.96 2.27 -13.86
N LEU A 259 19.88 3.00 -14.12
CA LEU A 259 19.58 4.34 -13.58
C LEU A 259 18.36 4.21 -12.68
N THR A 260 18.13 5.21 -11.83
CA THR A 260 16.86 5.34 -11.10
C THR A 260 16.12 6.56 -11.63
N GLY A 261 14.88 6.38 -12.06
CA GLY A 261 14.00 7.49 -12.44
C GLY A 261 13.14 7.91 -11.26
N VAL A 262 12.95 9.21 -11.11
CA VAL A 262 12.01 9.81 -10.17
C VAL A 262 10.98 10.58 -10.99
N TYR A 263 9.72 10.19 -10.87
CA TYR A 263 8.61 10.72 -11.65
C TYR A 263 7.48 11.16 -10.73
N ILE A 264 6.69 12.15 -11.14
CA ILE A 264 5.49 12.57 -10.44
C ILE A 264 4.25 12.40 -11.32
N SER A 265 3.13 12.02 -10.69
CA SER A 265 1.80 12.02 -11.29
C SER A 265 0.86 12.79 -10.38
N LEU A 266 0.07 13.71 -10.95
CA LEU A 266 -0.76 14.63 -10.17
C LEU A 266 -1.98 13.90 -9.61
N ALA A 267 -2.08 13.77 -8.29
CA ALA A 267 -3.12 12.96 -7.65
C ALA A 267 -4.53 13.55 -7.80
N GLY A 268 -4.63 14.88 -7.97
CA GLY A 268 -5.90 15.57 -8.23
C GLY A 268 -6.45 15.34 -9.64
N GLN A 269 -5.72 14.70 -10.55
CA GLN A 269 -6.26 14.33 -11.87
C GLN A 269 -7.04 13.01 -11.80
N ALA A 270 -8.12 12.92 -12.59
CA ALA A 270 -8.86 11.68 -12.77
C ALA A 270 -7.96 10.53 -13.21
N LEU A 271 -8.27 9.32 -12.78
CA LEU A 271 -7.48 8.10 -13.05
C LEU A 271 -7.16 7.96 -14.53
N ARG A 272 -8.17 8.12 -15.40
CA ARG A 272 -7.99 8.05 -16.86
C ARG A 272 -6.92 9.02 -17.37
N VAL A 273 -6.87 10.24 -16.83
CA VAL A 273 -5.89 11.26 -17.22
C VAL A 273 -4.49 10.87 -16.71
N ARG A 274 -4.38 10.46 -15.44
CA ARG A 274 -3.10 10.00 -14.85
C ARG A 274 -2.47 8.82 -15.60
N MET A 275 -3.29 7.98 -16.22
CA MET A 275 -2.82 6.82 -16.98
C MET A 275 -2.19 7.16 -18.33
N HIS A 276 -2.38 8.38 -18.85
CA HIS A 276 -1.67 8.82 -20.05
C HIS A 276 -0.20 9.12 -19.74
N ARG A 277 0.70 8.56 -20.55
CA ARG A 277 2.16 8.73 -20.37
C ARG A 277 2.61 10.20 -20.39
N GLU A 278 1.89 11.06 -21.10
CA GLU A 278 2.16 12.50 -21.14
C GLU A 278 1.93 13.21 -19.80
N ASN A 279 1.19 12.59 -18.88
CA ASN A 279 0.93 13.11 -17.53
C ASN A 279 1.86 12.52 -16.46
N VAL A 280 2.86 11.73 -16.88
CA VAL A 280 3.97 11.28 -16.02
C VAL A 280 5.15 12.23 -16.22
N ILE A 281 5.44 13.03 -15.20
CA ILE A 281 6.42 14.11 -15.28
C ILE A 281 7.73 13.63 -14.65
N VAL A 282 8.84 13.77 -15.38
CA VAL A 282 10.17 13.38 -14.88
C VAL A 282 10.71 14.48 -13.98
N LEU A 283 11.06 14.14 -12.74
CA LEU A 283 11.74 15.05 -11.82
C LEU A 283 13.26 14.95 -11.96
N THR A 284 13.79 13.72 -11.98
CA THR A 284 15.22 13.46 -12.23
C THR A 284 15.45 12.01 -12.70
N THR A 285 16.60 11.78 -13.33
CA THR A 285 17.17 10.45 -13.52
C THR A 285 18.54 10.43 -12.87
N THR A 286 18.75 9.50 -11.93
CA THR A 286 20.01 9.41 -11.19
C THR A 286 21.14 8.96 -12.12
N PRO A 287 22.36 9.51 -12.02
CA PRO A 287 23.50 8.99 -12.75
C PRO A 287 23.78 7.53 -12.39
N HIS A 288 24.29 6.77 -13.36
CA HIS A 288 24.62 5.35 -13.13
C HIS A 288 25.61 5.20 -11.97
N GLY A 289 25.31 4.28 -11.04
CA GLY A 289 26.15 3.98 -9.89
C GLY A 289 26.07 4.98 -8.74
N SER A 290 25.26 6.04 -8.88
CA SER A 290 24.96 6.97 -7.78
C SER A 290 24.02 6.34 -6.75
N ARG A 291 24.07 6.83 -5.52
CA ARG A 291 23.15 6.43 -4.45
C ARG A 291 21.93 7.33 -4.49
N LEU A 292 20.73 6.75 -4.59
CA LEU A 292 19.47 7.49 -4.60
C LEU A 292 19.36 8.44 -3.40
N ASP A 293 19.70 7.97 -2.19
CA ASP A 293 19.63 8.78 -0.97
C ASP A 293 20.49 10.07 -1.07
N ASP A 294 21.65 10.02 -1.73
CA ASP A 294 22.53 11.18 -1.90
C ASP A 294 21.95 12.17 -2.91
N ILE A 295 21.30 11.67 -3.98
CA ILE A 295 20.62 12.49 -4.98
C ILE A 295 19.42 13.19 -4.35
N LEU A 296 18.53 12.44 -3.67
CA LEU A 296 17.35 13.01 -3.03
C LEU A 296 17.73 14.04 -1.95
N ALA A 297 18.80 13.77 -1.18
CA ALA A 297 19.32 14.72 -0.20
C ALA A 297 19.89 16.01 -0.83
N SER A 298 20.26 15.98 -2.11
CA SER A 298 20.74 17.16 -2.85
C SER A 298 19.60 18.01 -3.41
N MET A 299 18.36 17.49 -3.44
CA MET A 299 17.18 18.21 -3.92
C MET A 299 16.54 19.03 -2.80
N ILE A 300 17.11 20.20 -2.54
CA ILE A 300 16.75 21.06 -1.40
C ILE A 300 15.29 21.55 -1.40
N ASP A 301 14.65 21.64 -2.56
CA ASP A 301 13.25 22.09 -2.66
C ASP A 301 12.25 21.01 -2.20
N LEU A 302 12.64 19.72 -2.20
CA LEU A 302 11.71 18.63 -1.90
C LEU A 302 11.20 18.66 -0.45
N PRO A 303 12.05 18.82 0.59
CA PRO A 303 11.57 19.03 1.95
C PRO A 303 10.66 20.26 2.11
N GLU A 304 10.93 21.34 1.37
CA GLU A 304 10.13 22.55 1.45
C GLU A 304 8.75 22.34 0.81
N LEU A 305 8.70 21.73 -0.38
CA LEU A 305 7.45 21.32 -1.00
C LEU A 305 6.67 20.39 -0.08
N GLU A 306 7.32 19.37 0.47
CA GLU A 306 6.66 18.43 1.34
C GLU A 306 6.04 19.11 2.58
N ARG A 307 6.75 20.04 3.22
CA ARG A 307 6.16 20.85 4.31
C ARG A 307 4.88 21.57 3.89
N GLY A 308 4.71 21.77 2.60
CA GLY A 308 3.70 22.60 1.99
C GLY A 308 4.30 23.97 1.71
N MET A 309 5.25 24.03 0.77
CA MET A 309 5.74 25.30 0.25
C MET A 309 4.58 26.03 -0.42
N THR A 310 4.24 27.20 0.13
CA THR A 310 3.24 28.08 -0.46
C THR A 310 3.86 28.83 -1.64
N LEU A 311 3.30 28.61 -2.83
CA LEU A 311 3.68 29.28 -4.07
C LEU A 311 2.60 30.30 -4.45
N ASP A 312 2.97 31.57 -4.55
CA ASP A 312 2.08 32.58 -5.15
C ASP A 312 2.15 32.48 -6.68
N ILE A 313 1.06 32.05 -7.29
CA ILE A 313 0.94 31.88 -8.73
C ILE A 313 -0.35 32.53 -9.19
N ASN A 314 -0.25 33.55 -10.04
CA ASN A 314 -1.41 34.33 -10.49
C ASN A 314 -2.24 34.91 -9.31
N GLY A 315 -1.57 35.40 -8.26
CA GLY A 315 -2.21 36.06 -7.10
C GLY A 315 -2.99 35.12 -6.20
N LYS A 316 -2.64 33.84 -6.17
CA LYS A 316 -3.27 32.80 -5.35
C LYS A 316 -2.20 31.91 -4.77
N GLU A 317 -2.31 31.62 -3.49
CA GLU A 317 -1.45 30.66 -2.78
C GLU A 317 -1.76 29.22 -3.20
N LYS A 318 -0.72 28.43 -3.48
CA LYS A 318 -0.81 26.99 -3.75
C LYS A 318 0.17 26.20 -2.92
N LEU A 319 -0.20 24.98 -2.56
CA LEU A 319 0.54 24.05 -1.74
C LEU A 319 0.77 22.76 -2.53
N ALA A 320 1.97 22.20 -2.59
CA ALA A 320 2.22 20.96 -3.35
C ALA A 320 3.02 19.93 -2.55
N PHE A 321 2.57 18.68 -2.49
CA PHE A 321 3.17 17.66 -1.61
C PHE A 321 2.87 16.22 -2.09
N PRO A 322 3.71 15.23 -1.75
CA PRO A 322 3.47 13.83 -2.07
C PRO A 322 2.39 13.20 -1.16
N LEU A 323 1.53 12.34 -1.73
CA LEU A 323 0.65 11.43 -0.98
C LEU A 323 1.30 10.06 -0.71
N GLY A 324 2.32 9.69 -1.49
CA GLY A 324 3.01 8.42 -1.33
C GLY A 324 4.05 8.16 -2.43
N TYR A 325 4.83 7.09 -2.22
CA TYR A 325 5.93 6.68 -3.08
C TYR A 325 5.67 5.30 -3.68
N ALA A 326 5.44 5.27 -4.99
CA ALA A 326 5.34 4.05 -5.77
C ALA A 326 6.72 3.64 -6.34
N GLY A 327 6.81 2.42 -6.86
CA GLY A 327 8.06 1.79 -7.33
C GLY A 327 7.87 0.29 -7.52
N ASP A 328 8.95 -0.44 -7.74
CA ASP A 328 8.98 -1.91 -7.61
C ASP A 328 9.12 -2.34 -6.13
N MET A 329 8.91 -3.63 -5.83
CA MET A 329 9.01 -4.13 -4.45
C MET A 329 10.38 -3.85 -3.78
N PRO A 330 11.54 -4.16 -4.41
CA PRO A 330 12.85 -3.83 -3.85
C PRO A 330 13.04 -2.35 -3.54
N GLN A 331 12.68 -1.46 -4.47
CA GLN A 331 12.82 -0.01 -4.28
C GLN A 331 11.90 0.49 -3.17
N LYS A 332 10.69 -0.05 -3.04
CA LYS A 332 9.79 0.28 -1.92
C LYS A 332 10.33 -0.16 -0.57
N ASN A 333 10.97 -1.32 -0.49
CA ASN A 333 11.65 -1.75 0.74
C ASN A 333 12.78 -0.77 1.11
N ASP A 334 13.60 -0.41 0.13
CA ASP A 334 14.68 0.56 0.34
C ASP A 334 14.13 1.92 0.80
N ASN A 335 13.02 2.38 0.21
CA ASN A 335 12.31 3.61 0.55
C ASN A 335 11.65 3.58 1.94
N ALA A 336 11.31 2.37 2.44
CA ALA A 336 10.79 2.13 3.78
C ALA A 336 11.89 1.82 4.81
N GLY A 337 13.16 1.77 4.40
CA GLY A 337 14.27 1.46 5.30
C GLY A 337 14.32 0.00 5.73
N ILE A 338 13.73 -0.89 4.94
CA ILE A 338 13.71 -2.35 5.14
C ILE A 338 14.69 -2.99 4.16
N LEU A 339 15.32 -4.09 4.57
CA LEU A 339 16.16 -4.87 3.67
C LEU A 339 15.33 -5.52 2.57
N ARG A 340 15.99 -5.97 1.50
CA ARG A 340 15.33 -6.58 0.34
C ARG A 340 14.86 -8.01 0.65
N GLN A 341 14.19 -8.64 -0.30
CA GLN A 341 13.59 -9.98 -0.19
C GLN A 341 14.57 -11.11 0.20
N ASN A 342 15.89 -10.87 0.12
CA ASN A 342 16.91 -11.83 0.54
C ASN A 342 17.22 -11.77 2.04
N ALA A 343 16.69 -10.78 2.78
CA ALA A 343 16.75 -10.76 4.24
C ALA A 343 15.74 -11.76 4.83
N ASP A 344 15.91 -12.10 6.11
CA ASP A 344 15.02 -13.06 6.77
C ASP A 344 13.58 -12.54 6.83
N MET A 345 13.38 -11.34 7.38
CA MET A 345 12.08 -10.65 7.41
C MET A 345 12.05 -9.50 6.41
N GLY A 346 12.26 -9.83 5.13
CA GLY A 346 12.43 -8.86 4.04
C GLY A 346 11.14 -8.15 3.59
N CYS A 347 9.96 -8.47 4.13
CA CYS A 347 8.73 -7.76 3.81
C CYS A 347 8.66 -6.42 4.55
N ARG A 348 8.25 -5.34 3.87
CA ARG A 348 8.05 -4.03 4.52
C ARG A 348 6.72 -3.90 5.28
N SER A 349 5.77 -4.80 5.02
CA SER A 349 4.44 -4.79 5.61
C SER A 349 4.28 -5.77 6.77
N CYS A 350 5.12 -6.80 6.86
CA CYS A 350 5.06 -7.81 7.92
C CYS A 350 6.44 -8.38 8.27
N LEU A 351 6.46 -9.20 9.32
CA LEU A 351 7.61 -9.90 9.88
C LEU A 351 7.66 -11.38 9.46
N ALA A 352 7.01 -11.75 8.36
CA ALA A 352 7.12 -13.09 7.81
C ALA A 352 8.59 -13.41 7.50
N SER A 353 9.09 -14.50 8.08
CA SER A 353 10.41 -15.04 7.78
C SER A 353 10.41 -15.72 6.40
N LYS A 354 11.60 -16.05 5.89
CA LYS A 354 11.72 -16.81 4.63
C LYS A 354 11.00 -18.14 4.65
N ASP A 355 10.97 -18.80 5.80
CA ASP A 355 10.34 -20.11 5.96
C ASP A 355 8.81 -20.00 5.97
N GLY A 356 8.26 -18.83 6.35
CA GLY A 356 6.84 -18.52 6.29
C GLY A 356 6.37 -17.97 4.93
N HIS A 357 7.26 -17.84 3.93
CA HIS A 357 6.87 -17.33 2.62
C HIS A 357 5.87 -18.28 1.93
N GLY A 358 4.72 -17.73 1.55
CA GLY A 358 3.65 -18.49 0.88
C GLY A 358 2.59 -19.05 1.83
N GLU A 359 2.78 -18.92 3.15
CA GLU A 359 1.75 -19.26 4.13
C GLU A 359 0.59 -18.27 4.06
N LEU A 360 -0.56 -18.72 3.56
CA LEU A 360 -1.73 -17.86 3.36
C LEU A 360 -2.45 -17.56 4.68
N SER A 361 -2.25 -18.38 5.71
CA SER A 361 -2.79 -18.16 7.06
C SER A 361 -1.87 -17.33 7.95
N PHE A 362 -0.80 -16.73 7.40
CA PHE A 362 0.13 -15.91 8.16
C PHE A 362 -0.60 -14.76 8.85
N ASP A 363 -0.43 -14.65 10.16
CA ASP A 363 -1.00 -13.57 10.96
C ASP A 363 -0.22 -12.26 10.70
N PHE A 364 -0.69 -11.53 9.69
CA PHE A 364 -0.10 -10.25 9.34
C PHE A 364 -0.54 -9.10 10.25
N ILE A 365 -1.45 -9.33 11.20
CA ILE A 365 -1.92 -8.33 12.15
C ILE A 365 -0.98 -8.30 13.35
N GLU A 366 -0.79 -9.44 14.01
CA GLU A 366 0.15 -9.58 15.12
C GLU A 366 1.59 -9.35 14.65
N LEU A 367 1.97 -9.98 13.54
CA LEU A 367 3.31 -9.90 12.95
C LEU A 367 3.40 -8.83 11.85
N GLY A 368 2.52 -7.83 11.90
CA GLY A 368 2.53 -6.67 11.02
C GLY A 368 3.67 -5.71 11.32
N ARG A 369 4.12 -4.96 10.30
CA ARG A 369 5.01 -3.82 10.49
C ARG A 369 4.20 -2.52 10.51
N TYR A 370 4.37 -1.74 11.57
CA TYR A 370 3.62 -0.51 11.80
C TYR A 370 4.53 0.71 11.93
N HIS A 371 4.00 1.89 11.57
CA HIS A 371 4.78 3.13 11.50
C HIS A 371 5.51 3.44 12.81
N HIS A 372 4.77 3.58 13.90
CA HIS A 372 5.32 4.02 15.18
C HIS A 372 6.30 3.01 15.75
N HIS A 373 5.95 1.72 15.68
CA HIS A 373 6.85 0.65 16.10
C HIS A 373 8.17 0.69 15.31
N GLN A 374 8.13 0.83 13.98
CA GLN A 374 9.35 0.94 13.17
C GLN A 374 10.17 2.20 13.47
N VAL A 375 9.52 3.34 13.71
CA VAL A 375 10.21 4.58 14.12
C VAL A 375 10.92 4.35 15.47
N GLN A 376 10.26 3.72 16.44
CA GLN A 376 10.83 3.45 17.76
C GLN A 376 11.97 2.43 17.72
N LEU A 377 11.86 1.37 16.93
CA LEU A 377 12.95 0.43 16.65
C LEU A 377 14.19 1.17 16.13
N ARG A 378 13.99 2.12 15.22
CA ARG A 378 15.08 2.93 14.67
C ARG A 378 15.67 3.90 15.67
N GLU A 379 14.85 4.63 16.41
CA GLU A 379 15.29 5.55 17.48
C GLU A 379 16.07 4.83 18.58
N HIS A 380 15.68 3.60 18.93
CA HIS A 380 16.43 2.75 19.86
C HIS A 380 17.77 2.35 19.24
N GLY A 381 17.76 1.79 18.03
CA GLY A 381 18.97 1.35 17.33
C GLY A 381 20.00 2.45 17.11
N ASP A 382 19.55 3.68 16.83
CA ASP A 382 20.42 4.84 16.63
C ASP A 382 21.15 5.29 17.92
N LYS A 383 20.66 4.91 19.11
CA LYS A 383 21.31 5.18 20.41
C LYS A 383 22.36 4.12 20.79
N LEU A 384 22.40 2.99 20.10
CA LEU A 384 23.31 1.89 20.39
C LEU A 384 24.71 2.15 19.82
N SER A 385 25.73 1.49 20.39
CA SER A 385 27.08 1.48 19.83
C SER A 385 27.11 0.79 18.46
N ALA A 386 28.07 1.13 17.59
CA ALA A 386 28.09 0.68 16.19
C ALA A 386 27.89 -0.84 16.00
N THR A 387 28.54 -1.68 16.81
CA THR A 387 28.38 -3.14 16.75
C THR A 387 26.97 -3.58 17.15
N LYS A 388 26.45 -3.04 18.26
CA LYS A 388 25.10 -3.37 18.77
C LYS A 388 24.01 -2.87 17.83
N ARG A 389 24.19 -1.66 17.27
CA ARG A 389 23.33 -1.07 16.23
C ARG A 389 23.20 -1.98 15.01
N LYS A 390 24.32 -2.52 14.52
CA LYS A 390 24.30 -3.42 13.36
C LYS A 390 23.55 -4.72 13.67
N ALA A 391 23.79 -5.33 14.82
CA ALA A 391 23.07 -6.53 15.25
C ALA A 391 21.57 -6.26 15.40
N TRP A 392 21.20 -5.15 16.03
CA TRP A 392 19.81 -4.72 16.20
C TRP A 392 19.08 -4.54 14.86
N PHE A 393 19.65 -3.80 13.92
CA PHE A 393 18.99 -3.62 12.62
C PHE A 393 18.96 -4.90 11.80
N GLN A 394 19.95 -5.79 11.94
CA GLN A 394 19.96 -7.09 11.28
C GLN A 394 18.83 -8.00 11.81
N GLU A 395 18.62 -8.03 13.13
CA GLU A 395 17.53 -8.78 13.78
C GLU A 395 16.17 -8.38 13.18
N TRP A 396 15.92 -7.08 13.04
CA TRP A 396 14.66 -6.58 12.48
C TRP A 396 14.62 -6.52 10.94
N SER A 397 15.65 -7.03 10.26
CA SER A 397 15.82 -6.91 8.80
C SER A 397 15.65 -5.48 8.27
N MET A 398 16.13 -4.50 9.03
CA MET A 398 16.10 -3.08 8.71
C MET A 398 17.43 -2.61 8.13
N ARG A 399 17.39 -1.58 7.28
CA ARG A 399 18.60 -0.87 6.86
C ARG A 399 19.20 -0.12 8.06
N ASP A 400 20.51 -0.21 8.20
CA ASP A 400 21.28 0.54 9.20
C ASP A 400 21.28 2.05 8.94
N THR A 401 21.17 2.43 7.67
CA THR A 401 21.05 3.81 7.19
C THR A 401 19.59 4.24 7.06
N LYS A 402 19.28 5.43 7.59
CA LYS A 402 17.94 6.03 7.46
C LYS A 402 17.73 6.53 6.02
N PRO A 403 16.66 6.11 5.31
CA PRO A 403 16.38 6.61 3.96
C PRO A 403 16.21 8.12 3.92
N ALA A 404 16.63 8.77 2.82
CA ALA A 404 16.49 10.22 2.65
C ALA A 404 15.02 10.67 2.73
N LEU A 405 14.11 9.84 2.20
CA LEU A 405 12.66 10.10 2.21
C LEU A 405 12.07 10.29 3.60
N PHE A 406 12.67 9.72 4.66
CA PHE A 406 12.16 9.92 6.02
C PHE A 406 12.39 11.35 6.52
N LYS A 407 13.38 12.04 5.96
CA LYS A 407 13.65 13.46 6.23
C LYS A 407 12.84 14.36 5.31
N ILE A 408 12.67 13.94 4.05
CA ILE A 408 11.94 14.72 3.04
C ILE A 408 10.45 14.73 3.35
N SER A 409 9.85 13.58 3.68
CA SER A 409 8.41 13.46 3.97
C SER A 409 8.13 12.87 5.33
N PRO A 410 8.28 13.66 6.41
CA PRO A 410 8.02 13.21 7.78
C PRO A 410 6.52 12.95 8.05
N ALA A 411 5.60 13.51 7.26
CA ALA A 411 4.16 13.38 7.46
C ALA A 411 3.54 12.14 6.78
N LEU A 412 4.35 11.20 6.27
CA LEU A 412 3.86 10.00 5.59
C LEU A 412 4.11 8.73 6.40
N ASP A 413 3.11 7.84 6.41
CA ASP A 413 3.27 6.51 6.96
C ASP A 413 4.30 5.71 6.14
N ILE A 414 5.46 5.45 6.71
CA ILE A 414 6.57 4.69 6.09
C ILE A 414 6.19 3.28 5.60
N VAL A 415 5.05 2.73 6.02
CA VAL A 415 4.50 1.46 5.54
C VAL A 415 3.46 1.70 4.44
N LEU A 416 2.33 2.31 4.77
CA LEU A 416 1.17 2.38 3.86
C LEU A 416 1.37 3.34 2.68
N SER A 417 2.15 4.41 2.85
CA SER A 417 2.43 5.33 1.75
C SER A 417 3.40 4.75 0.71
N ARG A 418 3.88 3.51 0.90
CA ARG A 418 4.64 2.72 -0.08
C ARG A 418 3.73 1.56 -0.56
N PRO A 419 2.72 1.83 -1.41
CA PRO A 419 1.65 0.90 -1.73
C PRO A 419 2.16 -0.42 -2.31
N ALA A 420 1.39 -1.50 -2.27
CA ALA A 420 1.78 -2.78 -2.87
C ALA A 420 2.12 -2.66 -4.37
N ASP A 421 3.03 -3.49 -4.86
CA ASP A 421 3.34 -3.62 -6.29
C ASP A 421 2.67 -4.87 -6.82
N VAL A 422 1.38 -4.75 -7.09
CA VAL A 422 0.51 -5.86 -7.46
C VAL A 422 0.93 -6.43 -8.81
N CYS A 423 1.28 -5.59 -9.78
CA CYS A 423 1.61 -6.04 -11.14
C CYS A 423 2.82 -7.00 -11.17
N HIS A 424 3.88 -6.73 -10.40
CA HIS A 424 5.02 -7.65 -10.35
C HIS A 424 4.69 -8.95 -9.62
N SER A 425 3.89 -8.90 -8.55
CA SER A 425 3.44 -10.11 -7.83
C SER A 425 2.55 -10.99 -8.71
N GLU A 426 1.53 -10.40 -9.33
CA GLU A 426 0.47 -11.13 -10.01
C GLU A 426 0.82 -11.48 -11.46
N PHE A 427 1.46 -10.57 -12.22
CA PHE A 427 1.86 -10.85 -13.60
C PHE A 427 3.23 -11.53 -13.68
N ALA A 428 4.30 -10.90 -13.18
CA ALA A 428 5.63 -11.50 -13.26
C ALA A 428 5.82 -12.70 -12.32
N GLY A 429 5.20 -12.67 -11.13
CA GLY A 429 5.15 -13.80 -10.22
C GLY A 429 4.18 -14.85 -10.74
N MET A 430 2.92 -14.82 -10.31
CA MET A 430 1.96 -15.89 -10.60
C MET A 430 1.75 -16.13 -12.11
N GLY A 431 1.64 -15.09 -12.93
CA GLY A 431 1.46 -15.20 -14.37
C GLY A 431 2.60 -15.95 -15.09
N LYS A 432 3.87 -15.55 -14.91
CA LYS A 432 5.00 -16.27 -15.54
C LYS A 432 5.26 -17.62 -14.90
N GLN A 433 5.16 -17.73 -13.57
CA GLN A 433 5.46 -18.98 -12.88
C GLN A 433 4.42 -20.05 -13.17
N SER A 434 3.13 -19.70 -13.31
CA SER A 434 2.11 -20.66 -13.73
C SER A 434 2.31 -21.16 -15.16
N GLN A 435 2.82 -20.31 -16.08
CA GLN A 435 3.26 -20.79 -17.41
C GLN A 435 4.46 -21.69 -17.31
N LEU A 436 5.47 -21.36 -16.49
CA LEU A 436 6.62 -22.23 -16.28
C LEU A 436 6.15 -23.61 -15.80
N LEU A 437 5.25 -23.64 -14.84
CA LEU A 437 4.66 -24.86 -14.30
C LEU A 437 3.95 -25.70 -15.38
N LEU A 438 3.16 -25.06 -16.26
CA LEU A 438 2.55 -25.75 -17.41
C LEU A 438 3.58 -26.44 -18.30
N ILE A 439 4.70 -25.76 -18.55
CA ILE A 439 5.74 -26.20 -19.48
C ILE A 439 6.60 -27.30 -18.89
N THR A 440 6.93 -27.20 -17.61
CA THR A 440 7.96 -28.04 -16.99
C THR A 440 7.40 -29.22 -16.21
N ALA A 441 6.16 -29.16 -15.73
CA ALA A 441 5.60 -30.18 -14.84
C ALA A 441 4.23 -30.71 -15.30
N ILE A 442 3.35 -29.85 -15.84
CA ILE A 442 1.96 -30.26 -16.10
C ILE A 442 1.82 -30.96 -17.46
N LEU A 443 2.15 -30.29 -18.56
CA LEU A 443 1.82 -30.81 -19.89
C LEU A 443 2.83 -31.84 -20.39
N SER A 444 2.33 -32.90 -21.02
CA SER A 444 3.16 -33.84 -21.77
C SER A 444 3.79 -33.17 -22.99
N LYS A 445 4.92 -33.71 -23.49
CA LYS A 445 5.67 -33.11 -24.62
C LYS A 445 4.81 -32.93 -25.88
N SER A 446 3.93 -33.89 -26.17
CA SER A 446 3.01 -33.83 -27.32
C SER A 446 1.98 -32.71 -27.14
N ARG A 447 1.37 -32.62 -25.95
CA ARG A 447 0.39 -31.58 -25.66
C ARG A 447 1.00 -30.19 -25.67
N LEU A 448 2.20 -30.07 -25.13
CA LEU A 448 2.91 -28.81 -25.00
C LEU A 448 3.05 -28.06 -26.33
N GLN A 449 3.44 -28.76 -27.41
CA GLN A 449 3.56 -28.16 -28.75
C GLN A 449 2.22 -27.62 -29.26
N ARG A 450 1.15 -28.39 -29.07
CA ARG A 450 -0.21 -28.01 -29.49
C ARG A 450 -0.72 -26.80 -28.70
N TYR A 451 -0.53 -26.79 -27.39
CA TYR A 451 -0.89 -25.64 -26.54
C TYR A 451 -0.26 -24.34 -27.03
N PHE A 452 1.02 -24.35 -27.43
CA PHE A 452 1.68 -23.14 -27.89
C PHE A 452 1.21 -22.63 -29.24
N GLN A 453 0.95 -23.52 -30.20
CA GLN A 453 0.39 -23.13 -31.49
C GLN A 453 -0.95 -22.42 -31.28
N GLU A 454 -1.74 -22.96 -30.37
CA GLU A 454 -3.06 -22.45 -30.03
C GLU A 454 -2.97 -21.15 -29.25
N PHE A 455 -2.06 -21.03 -28.28
CA PHE A 455 -1.83 -19.79 -27.55
C PHE A 455 -1.51 -18.59 -28.45
N ILE A 456 -0.69 -18.80 -29.49
CA ILE A 456 -0.32 -17.76 -30.45
C ILE A 456 -1.50 -17.39 -31.35
N CYS A 457 -2.31 -18.38 -31.75
CA CYS A 457 -3.43 -18.18 -32.67
C CYS A 457 -4.75 -17.82 -31.97
N PHE A 458 -4.83 -17.97 -30.64
CA PHE A 458 -6.08 -17.81 -29.90
C PHE A 458 -6.65 -16.40 -30.08
N PRO A 459 -7.98 -16.27 -30.31
CA PRO A 459 -8.62 -14.98 -30.45
C PRO A 459 -8.33 -14.07 -29.26
N SER A 460 -7.96 -12.83 -29.54
CA SER A 460 -7.55 -11.87 -28.51
C SER A 460 -8.60 -10.77 -28.38
N PRO A 461 -8.84 -10.25 -27.17
CA PRO A 461 -9.62 -9.03 -27.01
C PRO A 461 -9.06 -7.90 -27.88
N ALA A 462 -9.95 -7.00 -28.31
CA ALA A 462 -9.57 -5.84 -29.10
C ALA A 462 -8.51 -4.99 -28.37
N GLY A 463 -7.48 -4.57 -29.09
CA GLY A 463 -6.38 -3.76 -28.55
C GLY A 463 -5.22 -4.57 -27.95
N TRP A 464 -5.32 -5.90 -27.85
CA TRP A 464 -4.20 -6.73 -27.42
C TRP A 464 -3.20 -6.93 -28.57
N GLY A 465 -1.91 -6.78 -28.26
CA GLY A 465 -0.83 -6.99 -29.23
C GLY A 465 -0.62 -8.46 -29.59
N LYS A 466 0.20 -8.71 -30.62
CA LYS A 466 0.67 -10.07 -30.95
C LYS A 466 1.44 -10.66 -29.77
N ARG A 467 1.16 -11.93 -29.43
CA ARG A 467 1.82 -12.63 -28.31
C ARG A 467 3.03 -13.42 -28.78
N GLN A 468 4.07 -13.42 -27.96
CA GLN A 468 5.22 -14.30 -28.14
C GLN A 468 4.95 -15.68 -27.56
N SER A 469 5.55 -16.71 -28.18
CA SER A 469 5.47 -18.09 -27.69
C SER A 469 6.02 -18.20 -26.25
N PRO A 470 5.28 -18.78 -25.30
CA PRO A 470 5.81 -19.02 -23.95
C PRO A 470 7.03 -19.94 -23.97
N LEU A 471 7.08 -20.93 -24.87
CA LEU A 471 8.18 -21.91 -24.94
C LEU A 471 9.55 -21.27 -25.12
N HIS A 472 9.62 -20.28 -26.02
CA HIS A 472 10.88 -19.70 -26.46
C HIS A 472 11.18 -18.35 -25.81
N HIS A 473 10.14 -17.65 -25.32
CA HIS A 473 10.23 -16.25 -24.94
C HIS A 473 9.68 -15.93 -23.55
N LEU A 474 9.30 -16.92 -22.73
CA LEU A 474 8.77 -16.68 -21.36
C LEU A 474 9.67 -15.75 -20.52
N LYS A 475 10.99 -15.91 -20.62
CA LYS A 475 11.96 -15.07 -19.88
C LYS A 475 12.00 -13.62 -20.37
N SER A 476 11.68 -13.36 -21.64
CA SER A 476 11.68 -12.02 -22.23
C SER A 476 10.34 -11.30 -22.17
N TRP A 477 9.27 -11.98 -21.72
CA TRP A 477 7.96 -11.35 -21.60
C TRP A 477 7.95 -10.13 -20.69
N SER A 478 7.24 -9.11 -21.13
CA SER A 478 6.81 -7.98 -20.30
C SER A 478 5.77 -8.40 -19.26
N LEU A 479 5.48 -7.52 -18.30
CA LEU A 479 4.38 -7.72 -17.34
C LEU A 479 3.04 -7.91 -18.06
N ASN A 480 2.77 -7.10 -19.09
CA ASN A 480 1.53 -7.18 -19.84
C ASN A 480 1.38 -8.55 -20.54
N GLU A 481 2.44 -9.06 -21.17
CA GLU A 481 2.40 -10.40 -21.79
C GLU A 481 2.12 -11.52 -20.77
N ALA A 482 2.70 -11.43 -19.59
CA ALA A 482 2.44 -12.40 -18.52
C ALA A 482 0.99 -12.31 -18.00
N GLY A 483 0.44 -11.10 -17.85
CA GLY A 483 -0.97 -10.89 -17.50
C GLY A 483 -1.92 -11.43 -18.56
N MET A 484 -1.67 -11.11 -19.84
CA MET A 484 -2.44 -11.66 -20.97
C MET A 484 -2.40 -13.19 -20.98
N ALA A 485 -1.22 -13.78 -20.76
CA ALA A 485 -1.07 -15.24 -20.74
C ALA A 485 -1.93 -15.88 -19.65
N LEU A 486 -1.91 -15.33 -18.44
CA LEU A 486 -2.67 -15.84 -17.31
C LEU A 486 -4.19 -15.82 -17.59
N MET A 487 -4.69 -14.77 -18.24
CA MET A 487 -6.10 -14.67 -18.61
C MET A 487 -6.52 -15.64 -19.72
N LEU A 488 -5.67 -15.85 -20.73
CA LEU A 488 -5.99 -16.70 -21.88
C LEU A 488 -5.87 -18.19 -21.58
N THR A 489 -4.94 -18.57 -20.71
CA THR A 489 -4.66 -19.97 -20.40
C THR A 489 -5.89 -20.79 -20.03
N PRO A 490 -6.74 -20.39 -19.06
CA PRO A 490 -7.94 -21.16 -18.75
C PRO A 490 -8.94 -21.24 -19.92
N LEU A 491 -9.01 -20.21 -20.78
CA LEU A 491 -9.88 -20.22 -21.96
C LEU A 491 -9.37 -21.21 -23.02
N ILE A 492 -8.05 -21.23 -23.26
CA ILE A 492 -7.40 -22.17 -24.18
C ILE A 492 -7.59 -23.60 -23.67
N LEU A 493 -7.28 -23.86 -22.40
CA LEU A 493 -7.45 -25.20 -21.81
C LEU A 493 -8.91 -25.65 -21.73
N ARG A 494 -9.87 -24.72 -21.76
CA ARG A 494 -11.30 -25.04 -21.88
C ARG A 494 -11.72 -25.37 -23.32
N CYS A 495 -11.23 -24.61 -24.30
CA CYS A 495 -11.52 -24.86 -25.72
C CYS A 495 -10.78 -26.09 -26.25
N MET A 496 -9.69 -26.45 -25.58
CA MET A 496 -8.93 -27.67 -25.80
C MET A 496 -8.80 -28.40 -24.46
N PRO A 497 -9.83 -29.14 -24.05
CA PRO A 497 -9.82 -29.91 -22.81
C PRO A 497 -8.58 -30.81 -22.74
N LEU A 498 -8.01 -30.92 -21.55
CA LEU A 498 -6.94 -31.87 -21.27
C LEU A 498 -7.52 -33.27 -21.19
N GLU A 499 -6.84 -34.23 -21.80
CA GLU A 499 -7.01 -35.66 -21.55
C GLU A 499 -5.93 -36.14 -20.57
N LYS A 500 -6.07 -37.36 -20.05
CA LYS A 500 -5.11 -37.89 -19.08
C LYS A 500 -3.69 -37.98 -19.65
N GLU A 501 -3.57 -38.31 -20.93
CA GLU A 501 -2.32 -38.47 -21.69
C GLU A 501 -1.67 -37.11 -22.03
N ASP A 502 -2.44 -36.03 -21.91
CA ASP A 502 -1.95 -34.66 -22.09
C ASP A 502 -1.17 -34.14 -20.86
N ILE A 503 -1.26 -34.84 -19.73
CA ILE A 503 -0.63 -34.47 -18.47
C ILE A 503 0.52 -35.43 -18.18
N ASP A 504 1.64 -34.94 -17.63
CA ASP A 504 2.68 -35.82 -17.13
C ASP A 504 2.12 -36.75 -16.05
N TRP A 505 2.34 -38.06 -16.20
CA TRP A 505 1.69 -39.05 -15.34
C TRP A 505 2.10 -38.94 -13.86
N ARG A 506 3.31 -38.45 -13.56
CA ARG A 506 3.76 -38.23 -12.18
C ARG A 506 3.04 -37.04 -11.60
N PHE A 507 2.93 -35.95 -12.36
CA PHE A 507 2.18 -34.77 -11.94
C PHE A 507 0.70 -35.10 -11.75
N TYR A 508 0.12 -35.90 -12.65
CA TYR A 508 -1.25 -36.38 -12.53
C TYR A 508 -1.48 -37.11 -11.19
N LYS A 509 -0.58 -38.01 -10.80
CA LYS A 509 -0.65 -38.70 -9.49
C LYS A 509 -0.47 -37.74 -8.32
N ALA A 510 0.48 -36.80 -8.41
CA ALA A 510 0.70 -35.80 -7.39
C ALA A 510 -0.54 -34.92 -7.16
N VAL A 511 -1.24 -34.53 -8.24
CA VAL A 511 -2.51 -33.80 -8.15
C VAL A 511 -3.58 -34.65 -7.46
N GLN A 512 -3.67 -35.95 -7.75
CA GLN A 512 -4.63 -36.83 -7.06
C GLN A 512 -4.38 -36.91 -5.55
N GLN A 513 -3.13 -36.79 -5.12
CA GLN A 513 -2.74 -36.76 -3.71
C GLN A 513 -3.03 -35.40 -3.08
N GLU A 514 -2.45 -34.33 -3.63
CA GLU A 514 -2.54 -32.96 -3.10
C GLU A 514 -3.98 -32.44 -3.07
N PHE A 515 -4.79 -32.79 -4.07
CA PHE A 515 -6.16 -32.32 -4.23
C PHE A 515 -7.22 -33.40 -4.02
N LYS A 516 -6.89 -34.47 -3.30
CA LYS A 516 -7.79 -35.59 -3.03
C LYS A 516 -9.19 -35.14 -2.57
N GLU A 517 -9.23 -34.20 -1.63
CA GLU A 517 -10.49 -33.69 -1.07
C GLU A 517 -11.26 -32.81 -2.04
N ASP A 518 -10.60 -31.96 -2.82
CA ASP A 518 -11.24 -31.13 -3.84
C ASP A 518 -11.84 -31.96 -4.97
N LEU A 519 -11.08 -32.96 -5.45
CA LEU A 519 -11.53 -33.90 -6.48
C LEU A 519 -12.81 -34.62 -6.02
N ARG A 520 -12.83 -35.11 -4.78
CA ARG A 520 -14.00 -35.77 -4.16
C ARG A 520 -15.16 -34.81 -3.99
N LYS A 521 -14.94 -33.67 -3.34
CA LYS A 521 -15.97 -32.68 -2.98
C LYS A 521 -16.66 -32.10 -4.21
N HIS A 522 -15.89 -31.86 -5.27
CA HIS A 522 -16.39 -31.24 -6.49
C HIS A 522 -16.66 -32.22 -7.63
N GLN A 523 -16.45 -33.53 -7.41
CA GLN A 523 -16.62 -34.57 -8.42
C GLN A 523 -15.83 -34.27 -9.71
N LEU A 524 -14.60 -33.77 -9.54
CA LEU A 524 -13.70 -33.41 -10.63
C LEU A 524 -12.67 -34.50 -10.87
N ASN A 525 -12.22 -34.62 -12.11
CA ASN A 525 -10.97 -35.30 -12.43
C ASN A 525 -9.78 -34.31 -12.38
N PRO A 526 -8.52 -34.79 -12.32
CA PRO A 526 -7.34 -33.93 -12.30
C PRO A 526 -7.26 -32.92 -13.46
N GLU A 527 -7.71 -33.29 -14.65
CA GLU A 527 -7.76 -32.46 -15.85
C GLU A 527 -8.63 -31.22 -15.62
N GLN A 528 -9.87 -31.43 -15.15
CA GLN A 528 -10.82 -30.36 -14.84
C GLN A 528 -10.36 -29.51 -13.67
N LEU A 529 -9.73 -30.12 -12.67
CA LEU A 529 -9.17 -29.40 -11.53
C LEU A 529 -8.05 -28.44 -11.95
N ILE A 530 -7.14 -28.87 -12.82
CA ILE A 530 -6.07 -28.00 -13.35
C ILE A 530 -6.69 -26.80 -14.08
N ILE A 531 -7.68 -27.02 -14.96
CA ILE A 531 -8.39 -25.94 -15.66
C ILE A 531 -9.05 -24.98 -14.66
N ARG A 532 -9.67 -25.52 -13.61
CA ARG A 532 -10.30 -24.74 -12.54
C ARG A 532 -9.28 -23.92 -11.75
N ALA A 533 -8.11 -24.48 -11.44
CA ALA A 533 -7.04 -23.77 -10.75
C ALA A 533 -6.52 -22.59 -11.60
N PHE A 534 -6.30 -22.78 -12.90
CA PHE A 534 -5.95 -21.68 -13.83
C PHE A 534 -7.06 -20.63 -13.93
N SER A 535 -8.32 -21.06 -13.88
CA SER A 535 -9.45 -20.12 -13.85
C SER A 535 -9.47 -19.30 -12.55
N ALA A 536 -9.20 -19.92 -11.41
CA ALA A 536 -9.12 -19.24 -10.11
C ALA A 536 -7.99 -18.21 -10.08
N MET A 537 -6.81 -18.56 -10.60
CA MET A 537 -5.68 -17.61 -10.72
C MET A 537 -6.03 -16.42 -11.62
N ALA A 538 -6.68 -16.66 -12.76
CA ALA A 538 -7.12 -15.60 -13.67
C ALA A 538 -8.18 -14.69 -13.03
N MET A 539 -9.14 -15.25 -12.29
CA MET A 539 -10.16 -14.47 -11.57
C MET A 539 -9.53 -13.61 -10.45
N SER A 540 -8.63 -14.19 -9.67
CA SER A 540 -7.87 -13.47 -8.64
C SER A 540 -7.13 -12.27 -9.24
N ASN A 541 -6.40 -12.48 -10.34
CA ASN A 541 -5.64 -11.43 -11.00
C ASN A 541 -6.53 -10.36 -11.65
N ALA A 542 -7.66 -10.75 -12.25
CA ALA A 542 -8.62 -9.82 -12.81
C ALA A 542 -9.18 -8.85 -11.77
N LEU A 543 -9.29 -9.26 -10.50
CA LEU A 543 -9.70 -8.39 -9.40
C LEU A 543 -8.56 -7.49 -8.92
N THR A 544 -7.38 -8.06 -8.65
CA THR A 544 -6.24 -7.30 -8.09
C THR A 544 -5.65 -6.28 -9.06
N CYS A 545 -5.75 -6.53 -10.36
CA CYS A 545 -5.29 -5.63 -11.42
C CYS A 545 -6.43 -4.88 -12.13
N SER A 546 -7.64 -4.86 -11.55
CA SER A 546 -8.76 -4.10 -12.09
C SER A 546 -8.52 -2.59 -12.01
N TRP A 547 -8.98 -1.86 -13.01
CA TRP A 547 -8.91 -0.40 -13.05
C TRP A 547 -9.99 0.27 -12.19
N GLU A 548 -11.14 -0.39 -12.11
CA GLU A 548 -12.32 0.08 -11.41
C GLU A 548 -12.97 -1.11 -10.72
N MET A 549 -13.40 -0.91 -9.49
CA MET A 549 -14.20 -1.88 -8.76
C MET A 549 -15.68 -1.55 -8.96
N ARG A 550 -16.44 -2.51 -9.49
CA ARG A 550 -17.89 -2.40 -9.64
C ARG A 550 -18.60 -2.65 -8.30
N PRO A 551 -19.78 -2.04 -8.08
CA PRO A 551 -20.61 -2.34 -6.92
C PRO A 551 -20.83 -3.85 -6.76
N GLY A 552 -20.62 -4.37 -5.55
CA GLY A 552 -20.74 -5.80 -5.24
C GLY A 552 -19.50 -6.65 -5.53
N GLN A 553 -18.46 -6.13 -6.20
CA GLN A 553 -17.20 -6.90 -6.34
C GLN A 553 -16.46 -7.06 -5.01
N HIS A 554 -16.65 -6.14 -4.06
CA HIS A 554 -15.98 -6.17 -2.75
C HIS A 554 -16.34 -7.38 -1.87
N SER A 555 -17.57 -7.89 -1.90
CA SER A 555 -18.05 -8.88 -0.91
C SER A 555 -17.34 -10.23 -0.97
N ASP A 556 -16.76 -10.60 -2.12
CA ASP A 556 -16.03 -11.86 -2.32
C ASP A 556 -14.60 -11.65 -2.82
N THR A 557 -14.08 -10.41 -2.79
CA THR A 557 -12.76 -10.09 -3.36
C THR A 557 -11.66 -10.88 -2.65
N GLU A 558 -11.60 -10.79 -1.33
CA GLU A 558 -10.59 -11.48 -0.53
C GLU A 558 -10.61 -12.99 -0.77
N LYS A 559 -11.79 -13.61 -0.63
CA LYS A 559 -11.99 -15.04 -0.88
C LYS A 559 -11.54 -15.46 -2.28
N THR A 560 -11.86 -14.67 -3.31
CA THR A 560 -11.46 -14.98 -4.69
C THR A 560 -9.94 -14.88 -4.86
N ILE A 561 -9.32 -13.88 -4.24
CA ILE A 561 -7.87 -13.69 -4.27
C ILE A 561 -7.16 -14.85 -3.59
N PHE A 562 -7.57 -15.19 -2.36
CA PHE A 562 -7.00 -16.30 -1.60
C PHE A 562 -7.19 -17.64 -2.31
N ASN A 563 -8.37 -17.89 -2.89
CA ASN A 563 -8.61 -19.11 -3.68
C ASN A 563 -7.66 -19.20 -4.89
N GLY A 564 -7.40 -18.10 -5.60
CA GLY A 564 -6.42 -18.11 -6.70
C GLY A 564 -5.00 -18.45 -6.24
N ARG A 565 -4.58 -17.89 -5.10
CA ARG A 565 -3.25 -18.11 -4.51
C ARG A 565 -3.09 -19.52 -3.94
N ASP A 566 -4.12 -20.03 -3.27
CA ASP A 566 -4.17 -21.41 -2.75
C ASP A 566 -4.03 -22.43 -3.88
N MET A 567 -4.84 -22.27 -4.93
CA MET A 567 -4.78 -23.15 -6.11
C MET A 567 -3.39 -23.12 -6.77
N TYR A 568 -2.77 -21.94 -6.88
CA TYR A 568 -1.40 -21.83 -7.39
C TYR A 568 -0.38 -22.53 -6.48
N GLY A 569 -0.42 -22.26 -5.17
CA GLY A 569 0.49 -22.85 -4.19
C GLY A 569 0.44 -24.37 -4.18
N ARG A 570 -0.78 -24.93 -4.17
CA ARG A 570 -1.00 -26.38 -4.18
C ARG A 570 -0.61 -27.04 -5.50
N LEU A 571 -0.78 -26.36 -6.64
CA LEU A 571 -0.20 -26.85 -7.90
C LEU A 571 1.34 -26.87 -7.87
N CYS A 572 1.97 -25.90 -7.20
CA CYS A 572 3.42 -25.92 -6.98
C CYS A 572 3.83 -27.08 -6.06
N ASN A 573 3.09 -27.35 -4.98
CA ASN A 573 3.32 -28.51 -4.11
C ASN A 573 3.24 -29.83 -4.89
N ALA A 574 2.23 -29.99 -5.74
CA ALA A 574 2.12 -31.15 -6.62
C ALA A 574 3.32 -31.29 -7.58
N ALA A 575 3.89 -30.18 -8.03
CA ALA A 575 5.09 -30.18 -8.87
C ALA A 575 6.36 -30.61 -8.10
N CYS A 576 6.46 -30.24 -6.82
CA CYS A 576 7.53 -30.70 -5.95
C CYS A 576 7.43 -32.21 -5.72
N LEU A 577 6.23 -32.72 -5.42
CA LEU A 577 5.97 -34.17 -5.30
C LEU A 577 6.25 -34.94 -6.60
N HIS A 578 6.13 -34.30 -7.77
CA HIS A 578 6.51 -34.88 -9.07
C HIS A 578 8.04 -35.12 -9.19
N CYS A 579 8.86 -34.33 -8.48
CA CYS A 579 10.32 -34.38 -8.55
C CYS A 579 10.95 -35.42 -7.62
N GLU A 580 10.21 -35.90 -6.62
CA GLU A 580 10.54 -37.04 -5.77
C GLU A 580 10.12 -38.37 -6.44
#